data_AF-A0A7S3NMU2-F1
#
_entry.id   AF-A0A7S3NMU2-F1
#
_cell.length_a   1.000
_cell.length_b   1.000
_cell.length_c   1.000
_cell.angle_alpha   90.00
_cell.angle_beta   90.00
_cell.angle_gamma   90.00
#
_symmetry.space_group_name_H-M   'P 1'
#
loop_
_entity.id
_entity.type
_entity.pdbx_description
1 polymer ?
#
loop_
_entity_poly.entity_id
_entity_poly.type
_entity_poly.pdbx_seq_one_letter_code
_entity_poly.pdbx_strand_id
1 'polypeptide(L)'
;SIGLFAGEGFAQDGGDVAIFAGSSPDAGGAIEIVTGDGETGGNISICAGGGNFGGCVCIRAGNAEESGGSIECISGVGRETGSGSIDVKSAGALRGTSGCILIQTGDSESGSTGEI
;
A
#
# COMPACT_ATOMS: atom_id res chain seq x y z
N SER A 1 -7.09 23.92 -1.75
CA SER A 1 -6.36 22.64 -1.61
C SER A 1 -4.97 22.94 -1.08
N ILE A 2 -4.45 22.09 -0.20
CA ILE A 2 -3.04 22.09 0.17
C ILE A 2 -2.44 20.85 -0.49
N GLY A 3 -1.33 21.01 -1.18
CA GLY A 3 -0.64 19.91 -1.86
C GLY A 3 0.81 19.82 -1.38
N LEU A 4 1.28 18.59 -1.24
CA LEU A 4 2.69 18.28 -1.03
C LEU A 4 3.25 17.85 -2.39
N PHE A 5 4.21 18.60 -2.92
CA PHE A 5 4.84 18.31 -4.21
C PHE A 5 6.35 18.25 -4.02
N ALA A 6 7.00 17.24 -4.59
CA ALA A 6 8.43 17.32 -4.83
C ALA A 6 8.68 18.29 -6.00
N GLY A 7 9.68 19.16 -5.86
CA GLY A 7 10.11 20.06 -6.94
C GLY A 7 10.79 19.31 -8.08
N GLU A 8 11.26 20.05 -9.09
CA GLU A 8 12.11 19.51 -10.17
C GLU A 8 13.53 19.26 -9.64
N GLY A 9 14.11 18.10 -9.96
CA GLY A 9 15.50 17.75 -9.68
C GLY A 9 16.49 18.41 -10.64
N PHE A 10 17.78 18.42 -10.29
CA PHE A 10 18.84 18.81 -11.21
C PHE A 10 18.95 17.72 -12.30
N ALA A 11 18.56 18.04 -13.54
CA ALA A 11 18.57 17.20 -14.75
C ALA A 11 17.23 16.66 -15.29
N GLN A 12 16.09 17.35 -15.05
CA GLN A 12 14.75 17.04 -15.63
C GLN A 12 14.04 15.83 -15.02
N ASP A 13 14.57 15.26 -13.94
CA ASP A 13 13.87 14.26 -13.15
C ASP A 13 12.95 14.93 -12.13
N GLY A 14 11.79 14.33 -11.86
CA GLY A 14 10.95 14.75 -10.74
C GLY A 14 11.67 14.50 -9.41
N GLY A 15 11.55 15.40 -8.45
CA GLY A 15 12.12 15.21 -7.12
C GLY A 15 11.40 14.13 -6.31
N ASP A 16 12.06 13.68 -5.24
CA ASP A 16 11.48 12.71 -4.31
C ASP A 16 10.71 13.39 -3.16
N VAL A 17 9.60 12.78 -2.73
CA VAL A 17 8.95 13.07 -1.44
C VAL A 17 9.13 11.87 -0.52
N ALA A 18 9.64 12.10 0.68
CA ALA A 18 9.75 11.05 1.70
C ALA A 18 9.05 11.48 2.99
N ILE A 19 8.29 10.57 3.59
CA ILE A 19 7.56 10.78 4.86
C ILE A 19 8.06 9.72 5.84
N PHE A 20 8.67 10.15 6.94
CA PHE A 20 9.23 9.27 7.97
C PHE A 20 8.67 9.61 9.36
N ALA A 21 8.36 8.58 10.13
CA ALA A 21 8.10 8.74 11.56
C ALA A 21 9.42 8.76 12.36
N GLY A 22 9.37 9.28 13.60
CA GLY A 22 10.51 9.24 14.51
C GLY A 22 10.90 7.81 14.89
N SER A 23 12.19 7.56 15.13
CA SER A 23 12.68 6.27 15.66
C SER A 23 12.97 6.40 17.16
N SER A 24 12.70 5.35 17.93
CA SER A 24 13.15 5.24 19.33
C SER A 24 13.51 3.79 19.68
N PRO A 25 14.31 3.55 20.74
CA PRO A 25 14.65 2.20 21.19
C PRO A 25 13.46 1.38 21.67
N ASP A 26 12.42 2.04 22.20
CA ASP A 26 11.24 1.36 22.75
C ASP A 26 10.14 1.18 21.69
N ALA A 27 9.79 2.25 20.99
CA ALA A 27 8.77 2.25 19.94
C ALA A 27 8.99 3.36 18.90
N GLY A 28 8.98 3.00 17.62
CA GLY A 28 8.92 3.99 16.54
C GLY A 28 7.63 4.81 16.59
N GLY A 29 7.66 6.02 16.06
CA GLY A 29 6.47 6.84 15.85
C GLY A 29 5.58 6.25 14.75
N ALA A 30 4.30 6.64 14.76
CA ALA A 30 3.33 6.25 13.74
C ALA A 30 3.17 7.34 12.66
N ILE A 31 2.81 6.93 11.44
CA ILE A 31 2.23 7.79 10.40
C ILE A 31 0.79 7.33 10.22
N GLU A 32 -0.16 8.27 10.33
CA GLU A 32 -1.58 8.01 10.11
C GLU A 32 -2.07 8.84 8.91
N ILE A 33 -2.78 8.19 7.98
CA ILE A 33 -3.41 8.84 6.82
C ILE A 33 -4.91 8.59 6.92
N VAL A 34 -5.67 9.61 7.29
CA VAL A 34 -7.12 9.55 7.48
C VAL A 34 -7.79 10.59 6.58
N THR A 35 -8.87 10.21 5.91
CA THR A 35 -9.70 11.13 5.11
C THR A 35 -10.82 11.74 5.96
N GLY A 36 -11.42 12.83 5.47
CA GLY A 36 -12.53 13.47 6.16
C GLY A 36 -13.84 12.69 6.07
N ASP A 37 -14.63 12.75 7.13
CA ASP A 37 -15.99 12.20 7.18
C ASP A 37 -17.02 13.12 6.51
N GLY A 38 -18.07 12.54 5.94
CA GLY A 38 -19.19 13.23 5.31
C GLY A 38 -20.31 12.26 4.93
N GLU A 39 -21.35 12.73 4.23
CA GLU A 39 -22.40 11.86 3.66
C GLU A 39 -21.79 10.70 2.85
N THR A 40 -20.70 11.00 2.17
CA THR A 40 -19.73 10.03 1.67
C THR A 40 -18.37 10.37 2.26
N GLY A 41 -17.70 9.42 2.91
CA GLY A 41 -16.33 9.59 3.39
C GLY A 41 -15.36 9.93 2.25
N GLY A 42 -14.28 10.65 2.56
CA GLY A 42 -13.25 10.98 1.58
C GLY A 42 -12.48 9.75 1.11
N ASN A 43 -12.03 9.75 -0.15
CA ASN A 43 -11.27 8.65 -0.74
C ASN A 43 -9.75 8.86 -0.61
N ILE A 44 -9.01 7.76 -0.44
CA ILE A 44 -7.55 7.71 -0.62
C ILE A 44 -7.27 7.01 -1.95
N SER A 45 -6.37 7.59 -2.76
CA SER A 45 -5.89 6.96 -3.99
C SER A 45 -4.36 6.90 -3.97
N ILE A 46 -3.81 5.70 -4.09
CA ILE A 46 -2.36 5.45 -4.16
C ILE A 46 -2.07 4.87 -5.54
N CYS A 47 -1.33 5.63 -6.36
CA CYS A 47 -1.00 5.25 -7.74
C CYS A 47 0.47 5.55 -8.01
N ALA A 48 1.17 4.62 -8.66
CA ALA A 48 2.50 4.89 -9.20
C ALA A 48 2.42 5.70 -10.51
N GLY A 49 3.48 6.45 -10.82
CA GLY A 49 3.60 7.24 -12.04
C GLY A 49 3.64 6.37 -13.32
N GLY A 50 3.23 6.97 -14.43
CA GLY A 50 3.31 6.35 -15.76
C GLY A 50 4.46 6.90 -16.60
N GLY A 51 4.93 6.12 -17.56
CA GLY A 51 5.97 6.48 -18.53
C GLY A 51 6.06 5.42 -19.62
N ASN A 52 7.20 5.32 -20.31
CA ASN A 52 7.46 4.18 -21.23
C ASN A 52 7.33 2.82 -20.51
N PHE A 53 7.58 2.82 -19.20
CA PHE A 53 7.23 1.76 -18.25
C PHE A 53 6.52 2.41 -17.05
N GLY A 54 5.52 1.73 -16.49
CA GLY A 54 4.84 2.19 -15.28
C GLY A 54 5.69 1.95 -14.03
N GLY A 55 5.60 2.83 -13.04
CA GLY A 55 6.18 2.61 -11.72
C GLY A 55 5.44 1.53 -10.94
N CYS A 56 6.05 1.03 -9.86
CA CYS A 56 5.44 0.06 -8.95
C CYS A 56 4.98 0.72 -7.64
N VAL A 57 3.92 0.16 -7.04
CA VAL A 57 3.53 0.44 -5.65
C VAL A 57 3.95 -0.76 -4.81
N CYS A 58 4.69 -0.52 -3.73
CA CYS A 58 5.13 -1.56 -2.81
C CYS A 58 4.61 -1.26 -1.40
N ILE A 59 3.92 -2.23 -0.79
CA ILE A 59 3.46 -2.16 0.61
C ILE A 59 4.17 -3.29 1.34
N ARG A 60 4.91 -2.95 2.40
CA ARG A 60 5.71 -3.91 3.17
C ARG A 60 5.65 -3.57 4.66
N ALA A 61 5.36 -4.57 5.48
CA ALA A 61 5.46 -4.44 6.93
C ALA A 61 6.92 -4.51 7.42
N GLY A 62 7.17 -4.03 8.64
CA GLY A 62 8.50 -4.03 9.24
C GLY A 62 9.02 -5.43 9.51
N ASN A 63 10.33 -5.64 9.34
CA ASN A 63 10.97 -6.85 9.84
C ASN A 63 11.30 -6.66 11.33
N ALA A 64 11.29 -7.73 12.12
CA ALA A 64 11.78 -7.74 13.49
C ALA A 64 12.49 -9.06 13.80
N GLU A 65 13.23 -9.12 14.90
CA GLU A 65 13.96 -10.32 15.31
C GLU A 65 13.02 -11.46 15.73
N GLU A 66 11.93 -11.15 16.43
CA GLU A 66 10.98 -12.16 16.91
C GLU A 66 9.84 -12.41 15.91
N SER A 67 9.15 -11.36 15.47
CA SER A 67 8.02 -11.46 14.56
C SER A 67 7.89 -10.21 13.72
N GLY A 68 7.90 -10.37 12.39
CA GLY A 68 7.64 -9.26 11.47
C GLY A 68 6.24 -8.66 11.69
N GLY A 69 6.08 -7.40 11.27
CA GLY A 69 4.77 -6.74 11.29
C GLY A 69 3.78 -7.36 10.30
N SER A 70 2.50 -7.10 10.52
CA SER A 70 1.41 -7.51 9.63
C SER A 70 1.02 -6.41 8.64
N ILE A 71 0.41 -6.83 7.53
CA ILE A 71 -0.35 -5.96 6.62
C ILE A 71 -1.80 -6.44 6.69
N GLU A 72 -2.72 -5.52 6.95
CA GLU A 72 -4.16 -5.84 7.01
C GLU A 72 -4.93 -5.00 6.00
N CYS A 73 -5.80 -5.67 5.23
CA CYS A 73 -6.72 -5.03 4.29
C CYS A 73 -8.14 -5.40 4.72
N ILE A 74 -8.93 -4.42 5.17
CA ILE A 74 -10.31 -4.64 5.66
C ILE A 74 -11.25 -3.68 4.94
N SER A 75 -12.40 -4.19 4.48
CA SER A 75 -13.45 -3.35 3.92
C SER A 75 -14.34 -2.72 5.00
N GLY A 76 -15.03 -1.63 4.65
CA GLY A 76 -15.93 -0.94 5.58
C GLY A 76 -17.18 -1.75 5.89
N VAL A 77 -17.70 -1.58 7.11
CA VAL A 77 -18.97 -2.19 7.56
C VAL A 77 -20.15 -1.36 7.08
N GLY A 78 -21.05 -1.95 6.30
CA GLY A 78 -22.36 -1.36 6.01
C GLY A 78 -23.44 -1.98 6.90
N ARG A 79 -24.15 -1.14 7.67
CA ARG A 79 -25.13 -1.62 8.67
C ARG A 79 -26.45 -2.09 8.06
N GLU A 80 -26.83 -1.54 6.90
CA GLU A 80 -28.11 -1.84 6.24
C GLU A 80 -27.96 -2.84 5.09
N THR A 81 -26.91 -2.71 4.27
CA THR A 81 -26.75 -3.47 3.02
C THR A 81 -25.61 -4.49 3.05
N GLY A 82 -24.75 -4.46 4.07
CA GLY A 82 -23.56 -5.32 4.20
C GLY A 82 -22.24 -4.58 4.00
N SER A 83 -21.13 -5.26 4.32
CA SER A 83 -19.78 -4.70 4.18
C SER A 83 -19.36 -4.49 2.72
N GLY A 84 -18.33 -3.67 2.50
CA GLY A 84 -17.71 -3.49 1.18
C GLY A 84 -16.91 -4.71 0.71
N SER A 85 -16.52 -4.73 -0.57
CA SER A 85 -15.62 -5.74 -1.14
C SER A 85 -14.13 -5.34 -1.00
N ILE A 86 -13.25 -6.34 -1.11
CA ILE A 86 -11.82 -6.17 -1.38
C ILE A 86 -11.54 -6.84 -2.72
N ASP A 87 -11.07 -6.08 -3.71
CA ASP A 87 -10.85 -6.56 -5.07
C ASP A 87 -9.36 -6.51 -5.44
N VAL A 88 -8.75 -7.67 -5.69
CA VAL A 88 -7.36 -7.80 -6.17
C VAL A 88 -7.39 -8.25 -7.63
N LYS A 89 -6.85 -7.42 -8.54
CA LYS A 89 -6.95 -7.66 -9.99
C LYS A 89 -5.71 -7.17 -10.75
N SER A 90 -5.37 -7.87 -11.84
CA SER A 90 -4.49 -7.32 -12.86
C SER A 90 -5.29 -6.56 -13.92
N ALA A 91 -4.71 -5.49 -14.44
CA ALA A 91 -5.23 -4.82 -15.64
C ALA A 91 -5.14 -5.75 -16.88
N GLY A 92 -6.04 -5.52 -17.83
CA GLY A 92 -6.00 -6.16 -19.15
C GLY A 92 -4.92 -5.53 -20.05
N ALA A 93 -4.35 -6.32 -20.96
CA ALA A 93 -3.38 -5.85 -21.94
C ALA A 93 -4.03 -5.76 -23.34
N LEU A 94 -3.78 -4.66 -24.07
CA LEU A 94 -4.34 -4.43 -25.41
C LEU A 94 -3.75 -5.36 -26.49
N ARG A 95 -2.49 -5.79 -26.32
CA ARG A 95 -1.75 -6.62 -27.29
C ARG A 95 -0.98 -7.78 -26.63
N GLY A 96 -1.43 -8.25 -25.45
CA GLY A 96 -0.75 -9.31 -24.70
C GLY A 96 -1.65 -9.97 -23.66
N THR A 97 -1.05 -10.71 -22.73
CA THR A 97 -1.74 -11.32 -21.60
C THR A 97 -1.86 -10.33 -20.44
N SER A 98 -2.95 -10.37 -19.67
CA SER A 98 -3.03 -9.69 -18.37
C SER A 98 -1.96 -10.23 -17.41
N GLY A 99 -1.58 -9.43 -16.43
CA GLY A 99 -0.66 -9.85 -15.36
C GLY A 99 -1.22 -10.96 -14.46
N CYS A 100 -0.32 -11.61 -13.74
CA CYS A 100 -0.65 -12.63 -12.74
C CYS A 100 -0.84 -12.02 -11.35
N ILE A 101 -1.63 -12.70 -10.51
CA ILE A 101 -1.67 -12.48 -9.07
C ILE A 101 -0.97 -13.67 -8.43
N LEU A 102 0.08 -13.42 -7.66
CA LEU A 102 0.81 -14.43 -6.91
C LEU A 102 0.57 -14.20 -5.42
N ILE A 103 0.02 -15.20 -4.73
CA ILE A 103 -0.10 -15.24 -3.28
C ILE A 103 0.83 -16.34 -2.79
N GLN A 104 1.74 -15.99 -1.89
CA GLN A 104 2.75 -16.91 -1.37
C GLN A 104 2.97 -16.66 0.13
N THR A 105 3.12 -17.72 0.89
CA THR A 105 3.47 -17.69 2.32
C THR A 105 4.97 -17.90 2.52
N GLY A 106 5.51 -17.44 3.64
CA GLY A 106 6.91 -17.71 4.01
C GLY A 106 7.13 -19.16 4.43
N ASP A 107 8.39 -19.58 4.39
CA ASP A 107 8.84 -20.86 4.92
C ASP A 107 9.04 -20.78 6.44
N SER A 108 8.89 -21.90 7.14
CA SER A 108 9.19 -22.04 8.57
C SER A 108 10.06 -23.26 8.79
N GLU A 109 11.16 -23.12 9.53
CA GLU A 109 12.07 -24.23 9.84
C GLU A 109 11.48 -25.21 10.86
N SER A 110 10.56 -24.75 11.70
CA SER A 110 10.06 -25.51 12.86
C SER A 110 8.52 -25.53 13.01
N GLY A 111 7.79 -24.72 12.25
CA GLY A 111 6.33 -24.61 12.31
C GLY A 111 5.64 -24.89 10.98
N SER A 112 4.30 -24.85 10.99
CA SER A 112 3.50 -24.87 9.77
C SER A 112 3.66 -23.55 9.02
N THR A 113 3.74 -23.61 7.69
CA THR A 113 3.58 -22.43 6.82
C THR A 113 2.14 -21.93 6.83
N GLY A 114 1.91 -20.71 6.33
CA GLY A 114 0.56 -20.14 6.25
C GLY A 114 -0.35 -20.88 5.26
N GLU A 115 -1.66 -20.73 5.44
CA GLU A 115 -2.70 -21.14 4.49
C GLU A 115 -3.10 -19.95 3.59
N ILE A 116 -3.60 -20.23 2.37
CA ILE A 116 -4.06 -19.22 1.37
C ILE A 116 -5.56 -19.34 1.17
#